data_AF-A0A2G8LAF3-F1
#
_entry.id   AF-A0A2G8LAF3-F1
#
_cell.length_a   1.000
_cell.length_b   1.000
_cell.length_c   1.000
_cell.angle_alpha   90.00
_cell.angle_beta   90.00
_cell.angle_gamma   90.00
#
_symmetry.space_group_name_H-M   'P 1'
#
loop_
_entity.id
_entity.type
_entity.pdbx_description
1 polymer ?
#
loop_
_entity_poly.entity_id
_entity_poly.type
_entity_poly.pdbx_seq_one_letter_code
_entity_poly.pdbx_strand_id
1 'polypeptide(L)'
;MRGGHQMCIDPDAEMLYLLGGWDGKSDLGDFWSYDINSNRWNCISADSSKEDGPSPRSCFKLCIDTNKKQIYTLGRYMDSNMRKLIPLKSDFYVYDIEANKWTLICDDTASYGGPRLIFDHQMCMDPVNSVIYVFGGRILFSGPSDSLTDERPTEGSFSGLYSYHIPTNTWTLLRPDIEATANGQQSLKARIGHSMLFHPGNRKLYIFGGQRGKECLSDFFSYDLDTGEVEIILDGFKKDDPGAPCLGSTQRATIDPELNEIHVLSGMSKDKDRKEGIKNSFWVYYIEQKRWSCVYKNESCDQVYWKKQQHYEPCPRYAHQLVYDHINKKHYLFGGNPGKSAMSKPRLDDFWLLTLRRPTNEQLLRRCLYLLRKTKFLEMAASSPLDALKFLQTEMTQVVDHSNQQEESEFQQLTCNLFKAPGSVVPAHLLNVRASEDNPAFCNQDRAFRYFSQFLSRPHDSAKKEPPGLFIV
;
A
#
# COMPACT_ATOMS: atom_id res chain seq x y z
N MET A 1 -19.19 -1.75 -9.98
CA MET A 1 -18.86 -1.29 -8.62
C MET A 1 -18.61 -2.50 -7.72
N ARG A 2 -17.53 -2.55 -6.93
CA ARG A 2 -17.25 -3.70 -6.02
C ARG A 2 -16.29 -3.35 -4.87
N GLY A 3 -16.33 -4.14 -3.79
CA GLY A 3 -15.37 -4.05 -2.67
C GLY A 3 -15.21 -5.39 -1.96
N GLY A 4 -14.05 -5.66 -1.37
CA GLY A 4 -13.71 -7.01 -0.87
C GLY A 4 -13.38 -8.03 -1.97
N HIS A 5 -13.32 -7.56 -3.21
CA HIS A 5 -12.74 -8.24 -4.38
C HIS A 5 -11.23 -8.42 -4.16
N GLN A 6 -10.58 -9.26 -4.96
CA GLN A 6 -9.12 -9.40 -4.96
C GLN A 6 -8.54 -9.04 -6.32
N MET A 7 -7.28 -8.64 -6.33
CA MET A 7 -6.49 -8.39 -7.53
C MET A 7 -5.11 -9.01 -7.40
N CYS A 8 -4.52 -9.36 -8.53
CA CYS A 8 -3.09 -9.63 -8.68
C CYS A 8 -2.60 -9.06 -10.01
N ILE A 9 -1.29 -9.04 -10.22
CA ILE A 9 -0.63 -8.51 -11.43
C ILE A 9 0.47 -9.47 -11.85
N ASP A 10 0.60 -9.66 -13.16
CA ASP A 10 1.73 -10.27 -13.84
C ASP A 10 2.52 -9.14 -14.52
N PRO A 11 3.62 -8.65 -13.93
CA PRO A 11 4.38 -7.53 -14.49
C PRO A 11 5.07 -7.89 -15.81
N ASP A 12 5.51 -9.14 -15.98
CA ASP A 12 6.18 -9.61 -17.20
C ASP A 12 5.25 -9.64 -18.42
N ALA A 13 3.97 -9.96 -18.20
CA ALA A 13 2.93 -9.89 -19.21
C ALA A 13 2.26 -8.51 -19.30
N GLU A 14 2.57 -7.59 -18.39
CA GLU A 14 1.84 -6.34 -18.15
C GLU A 14 0.30 -6.53 -18.04
N MET A 15 -0.10 -7.61 -17.37
CA MET A 15 -1.51 -8.03 -17.19
C MET A 15 -1.96 -7.95 -15.73
N LEU A 16 -3.08 -7.30 -15.50
CA LEU A 16 -3.79 -7.27 -14.21
C LEU A 16 -4.95 -8.26 -14.21
N TYR A 17 -5.22 -8.90 -13.07
CA TYR A 17 -6.36 -9.82 -12.90
C TYR A 17 -7.18 -9.43 -11.68
N LEU A 18 -8.50 -9.56 -11.79
CA LEU A 18 -9.47 -9.19 -10.77
C LEU A 18 -10.57 -10.24 -10.66
N LEU A 19 -10.88 -10.69 -9.44
CA LEU A 19 -11.96 -11.64 -9.17
C LEU A 19 -12.95 -11.10 -8.11
N GLY A 20 -14.23 -11.27 -8.40
CA GLY A 20 -15.32 -11.27 -7.42
C GLY A 20 -15.46 -10.01 -6.55
N GLY A 21 -15.68 -10.21 -5.25
CA GLY A 21 -16.02 -9.15 -4.28
C GLY A 21 -17.52 -8.96 -4.11
N TRP A 22 -17.93 -7.86 -3.47
CA TRP A 22 -19.33 -7.58 -3.12
C TRP A 22 -19.77 -6.20 -3.62
N ASP A 23 -20.92 -6.13 -4.29
CA ASP A 23 -21.43 -4.94 -5.02
C ASP A 23 -22.20 -3.92 -4.15
N GLY A 24 -22.70 -4.36 -2.99
CA GLY A 24 -23.69 -3.63 -2.19
C GLY A 24 -24.86 -4.51 -1.73
N LYS A 25 -25.07 -5.65 -2.40
CA LYS A 25 -26.20 -6.57 -2.25
C LYS A 25 -25.71 -8.01 -2.12
N SER A 26 -24.88 -8.47 -3.06
CA SER A 26 -24.45 -9.86 -3.22
C SER A 26 -22.95 -9.97 -3.52
N ASP A 27 -22.38 -11.13 -3.24
CA ASP A 27 -21.06 -11.50 -3.74
C ASP A 27 -21.09 -11.74 -5.25
N LEU A 28 -19.94 -11.52 -5.89
CA LEU A 28 -19.72 -11.60 -7.32
C LEU A 28 -18.76 -12.77 -7.63
N GLY A 29 -19.00 -13.45 -8.75
CA GLY A 29 -18.15 -14.54 -9.26
C GLY A 29 -17.46 -14.22 -10.59
N ASP A 30 -17.61 -12.98 -11.08
CA ASP A 30 -17.04 -12.53 -12.34
C ASP A 30 -15.52 -12.32 -12.25
N PHE A 31 -14.84 -12.72 -13.31
CA PHE A 31 -13.39 -12.72 -13.43
C PHE A 31 -12.95 -11.90 -14.65
N TRP A 32 -12.02 -10.98 -14.41
CA TRP A 32 -11.60 -9.97 -15.38
C TRP A 32 -10.09 -9.94 -15.48
N SER A 33 -9.59 -9.61 -16.66
CA SER A 33 -8.25 -9.09 -16.84
C SER A 33 -8.27 -7.63 -17.27
N TYR A 34 -7.17 -6.93 -17.05
CA TYR A 34 -6.89 -5.63 -17.63
C TYR A 34 -5.50 -5.66 -18.26
N ASP A 35 -5.45 -5.33 -19.55
CA ASP A 35 -4.24 -5.17 -20.34
C ASP A 35 -3.74 -3.72 -20.18
N ILE A 36 -2.53 -3.57 -19.62
CA ILE A 36 -1.89 -2.26 -19.38
C ILE A 36 -1.47 -1.60 -20.69
N ASN A 37 -1.06 -2.38 -21.70
CA ASN A 37 -0.57 -1.90 -22.98
C ASN A 37 -1.70 -1.34 -23.86
N SER A 38 -2.82 -2.07 -23.99
CA SER A 38 -3.99 -1.55 -24.71
C SER A 38 -4.90 -0.65 -23.87
N ASN A 39 -4.69 -0.60 -22.55
CA ASN A 39 -5.53 0.10 -21.56
C ASN A 39 -7.00 -0.40 -21.62
N ARG A 40 -7.20 -1.72 -21.51
CA ARG A 40 -8.52 -2.37 -21.69
C ARG A 40 -8.81 -3.42 -20.63
N TRP A 41 -9.99 -3.29 -20.01
CA TRP A 41 -10.63 -4.37 -19.27
C TRP A 41 -11.27 -5.37 -20.22
N ASN A 42 -11.00 -6.66 -19.99
CA ASN A 42 -11.61 -7.79 -20.67
C ASN A 42 -12.29 -8.68 -19.63
N CYS A 43 -13.54 -9.08 -19.88
CA CYS A 43 -14.23 -10.07 -19.05
C CYS A 43 -13.77 -11.46 -19.49
N ILE A 44 -13.13 -12.21 -18.58
CA ILE A 44 -12.74 -13.61 -18.84
C ILE A 44 -13.97 -14.51 -18.63
N SER A 45 -14.64 -14.34 -17.48
CA SER A 45 -15.88 -15.03 -17.16
C SER A 45 -16.86 -14.09 -16.46
N ALA A 46 -18.13 -14.17 -16.84
CA ALA A 46 -19.21 -13.46 -16.14
C ALA A 46 -19.60 -14.13 -14.82
N ASP A 47 -19.25 -15.41 -14.61
CA ASP A 47 -19.49 -16.17 -13.38
C ASP A 47 -18.64 -17.46 -13.39
N SER A 48 -17.47 -17.38 -12.75
CA SER A 48 -16.47 -18.45 -12.71
C SER A 48 -17.03 -19.79 -12.22
N SER A 49 -18.11 -19.77 -11.42
CA SER A 49 -18.75 -20.98 -10.89
C SER A 49 -19.47 -21.83 -11.95
N LYS A 50 -19.63 -21.30 -13.17
CA LYS A 50 -20.14 -22.03 -14.35
C LYS A 50 -19.04 -22.65 -15.21
N GLU A 51 -17.77 -22.41 -14.88
CA GLU A 51 -16.57 -22.73 -15.68
C GLU A 51 -15.53 -23.47 -14.80
N ASP A 52 -15.99 -24.45 -14.01
CA ASP A 52 -15.22 -25.23 -13.02
C ASP A 52 -14.48 -24.40 -11.95
N GLY A 53 -14.80 -23.11 -11.83
CA GLY A 53 -14.12 -22.14 -10.98
C GLY A 53 -14.81 -21.86 -9.63
N PRO A 54 -14.26 -20.91 -8.85
CA PRO A 54 -14.74 -20.57 -7.52
C PRO A 54 -16.17 -19.99 -7.54
N SER A 55 -16.96 -20.35 -6.52
CA SER A 55 -18.24 -19.67 -6.23
C SER A 55 -18.05 -18.14 -6.12
N PRO A 56 -19.09 -17.33 -6.40
CA PRO A 56 -19.14 -15.93 -5.97
C PRO A 56 -18.66 -15.75 -4.53
N ARG A 57 -17.78 -14.76 -4.29
CA ARG A 57 -17.13 -14.56 -2.98
C ARG A 57 -16.50 -13.18 -2.78
N SER A 58 -16.42 -12.76 -1.52
CA SER A 58 -15.63 -11.61 -1.04
C SER A 58 -14.77 -11.97 0.17
N CYS A 59 -13.80 -11.11 0.52
CA CYS A 59 -12.87 -11.29 1.65
C CYS A 59 -12.03 -12.59 1.63
N PHE A 60 -11.92 -13.21 0.45
CA PHE A 60 -10.98 -14.27 0.09
C PHE A 60 -9.59 -13.68 -0.24
N LYS A 61 -8.65 -14.50 -0.73
CA LYS A 61 -7.36 -14.02 -1.25
C LYS A 61 -6.99 -14.60 -2.61
N LEU A 62 -6.17 -13.85 -3.35
CA LEU A 62 -5.42 -14.29 -4.52
C LEU A 62 -3.92 -14.20 -4.26
N CYS A 63 -3.15 -15.05 -4.92
CA CYS A 63 -1.73 -14.84 -5.23
C CYS A 63 -1.42 -15.44 -6.62
N ILE A 64 -0.34 -15.01 -7.25
CA ILE A 64 0.05 -15.40 -8.61
C ILE A 64 1.48 -15.94 -8.62
N ASP A 65 1.67 -17.05 -9.31
CA ASP A 65 2.97 -17.55 -9.75
C ASP A 65 3.21 -17.02 -11.18
N THR A 66 4.01 -15.96 -11.31
CA THR A 66 4.33 -15.35 -12.60
C THR A 66 5.29 -16.18 -13.44
N ASN A 67 5.98 -17.16 -12.85
CA ASN A 67 6.85 -18.11 -13.58
C ASN A 67 6.02 -19.21 -14.26
N LYS A 68 4.93 -19.66 -13.62
CA LYS A 68 4.02 -20.69 -14.15
C LYS A 68 2.73 -20.14 -14.75
N LYS A 69 2.53 -18.82 -14.75
CA LYS A 69 1.31 -18.13 -15.20
C LYS A 69 0.04 -18.74 -14.55
N GLN A 70 0.08 -18.92 -13.23
CA GLN A 70 -1.00 -19.56 -12.44
C GLN A 70 -1.45 -18.68 -11.26
N ILE A 71 -2.76 -18.53 -11.09
CA ILE A 71 -3.38 -17.70 -10.04
C ILE A 71 -4.12 -18.60 -9.05
N TYR A 72 -3.71 -18.58 -7.78
CA TYR A 72 -4.31 -19.40 -6.72
C TYR A 72 -5.29 -18.58 -5.88
N THR A 73 -6.42 -19.18 -5.50
CA THR A 73 -7.48 -18.54 -4.71
C THR A 73 -7.94 -19.41 -3.54
N LEU A 74 -8.06 -18.81 -2.34
CA LEU A 74 -8.44 -19.49 -1.10
C LEU A 74 -9.47 -18.69 -0.30
N GLY A 75 -10.41 -19.43 0.33
CA GLY A 75 -11.32 -18.92 1.34
C GLY A 75 -12.43 -18.01 0.81
N ARG A 76 -13.22 -17.45 1.74
CA ARG A 76 -14.34 -16.51 1.50
C ARG A 76 -15.00 -16.11 2.83
N TYR A 77 -15.57 -14.90 2.89
CA TYR A 77 -16.58 -14.59 3.91
C TYR A 77 -17.94 -15.19 3.52
N MET A 78 -18.74 -15.56 4.53
CA MET A 78 -20.17 -15.89 4.39
C MET A 78 -20.93 -15.38 5.60
N ASP A 79 -22.18 -14.98 5.44
CA ASP A 79 -23.04 -14.48 6.53
C ASP A 79 -23.52 -15.60 7.47
N SER A 80 -24.08 -15.24 8.62
CA SER A 80 -24.50 -16.17 9.67
C SER A 80 -25.71 -17.06 9.32
N ASN A 81 -26.46 -16.74 8.26
CA ASN A 81 -27.61 -17.51 7.81
C ASN A 81 -27.16 -18.56 6.79
N MET A 82 -26.35 -18.19 5.79
CA MET A 82 -25.83 -19.15 4.81
C MET A 82 -24.93 -20.23 5.45
N ARG A 83 -24.18 -19.91 6.53
CA ARG A 83 -23.40 -20.88 7.30
C ARG A 83 -24.21 -22.06 7.88
N LYS A 84 -25.53 -21.93 8.01
CA LYS A 84 -26.43 -22.99 8.51
C LYS A 84 -27.00 -23.87 7.39
N LEU A 85 -26.80 -23.47 6.13
CA LEU A 85 -27.42 -24.07 4.95
C LEU A 85 -26.41 -24.80 4.05
N ILE A 86 -25.12 -24.45 4.16
CA ILE A 86 -24.05 -24.92 3.27
C ILE A 86 -22.85 -25.36 4.13
N PRO A 87 -22.26 -26.55 3.89
CA PRO A 87 -21.04 -26.99 4.57
C PRO A 87 -19.88 -25.98 4.43
N LEU A 88 -19.16 -25.73 5.53
CA LEU A 88 -18.07 -24.75 5.59
C LEU A 88 -16.73 -25.28 5.05
N LYS A 89 -16.78 -25.87 3.86
CA LYS A 89 -15.59 -26.34 3.15
C LYS A 89 -14.67 -25.18 2.77
N SER A 90 -13.38 -25.38 3.01
CA SER A 90 -12.30 -24.45 2.65
C SER A 90 -11.77 -24.76 1.25
N ASP A 91 -12.51 -24.32 0.24
CA ASP A 91 -12.21 -24.61 -1.16
C ASP A 91 -10.97 -23.86 -1.69
N PHE A 92 -10.15 -24.57 -2.46
CA PHE A 92 -8.88 -24.06 -2.99
C PHE A 92 -8.74 -24.40 -4.48
N TYR A 93 -8.58 -23.35 -5.30
CA TYR A 93 -8.52 -23.46 -6.77
C TYR A 93 -7.24 -22.80 -7.30
N VAL A 94 -6.84 -23.23 -8.50
CA VAL A 94 -5.92 -22.51 -9.38
C VAL A 94 -6.63 -22.15 -10.68
N TYR A 95 -6.31 -20.98 -11.23
CA TYR A 95 -6.56 -20.61 -12.62
C TYR A 95 -5.25 -20.70 -13.39
N ASP A 96 -5.25 -21.46 -14.48
CA ASP A 96 -4.17 -21.49 -15.45
C ASP A 96 -4.44 -20.42 -16.52
N ILE A 97 -3.52 -19.46 -16.66
CA ILE A 97 -3.70 -18.31 -17.55
C ILE A 97 -3.56 -18.74 -19.02
N GLU A 98 -2.62 -19.63 -19.34
CA GLU A 98 -2.34 -20.05 -20.72
C GLU A 98 -3.43 -21.00 -21.25
N ALA A 99 -3.90 -21.93 -20.41
CA ALA A 99 -5.03 -22.81 -20.73
C ALA A 99 -6.40 -22.13 -20.57
N ASN A 100 -6.45 -20.89 -20.07
CA ASN A 100 -7.65 -20.12 -19.75
C ASN A 100 -8.69 -20.95 -18.96
N LYS A 101 -8.25 -21.61 -17.87
CA LYS A 101 -9.07 -22.62 -17.18
C LYS A 101 -8.87 -22.66 -15.66
N TRP A 102 -9.98 -22.76 -14.92
CA TRP A 102 -9.99 -23.11 -13.50
C TRP A 102 -9.81 -24.61 -13.25
N THR A 103 -9.14 -24.94 -12.15
CA THR A 103 -9.04 -26.30 -11.58
C THR A 103 -9.19 -26.23 -10.06
N LEU A 104 -10.11 -27.03 -9.52
CA LEU A 104 -10.22 -27.27 -8.08
C LEU A 104 -9.04 -28.17 -7.63
N ILE A 105 -8.16 -27.65 -6.78
CA ILE A 105 -7.04 -28.42 -6.20
C ILE A 105 -7.55 -29.30 -5.06
N CYS A 106 -8.39 -28.70 -4.20
CA CYS A 106 -8.87 -29.32 -2.98
C CYS A 106 -10.23 -28.73 -2.61
N ASP A 107 -11.21 -29.59 -2.32
CA ASP A 107 -12.57 -29.17 -1.96
C ASP A 107 -12.66 -28.66 -0.53
N ASP A 108 -11.85 -29.19 0.40
CA ASP A 108 -11.68 -28.66 1.75
C ASP A 108 -10.24 -28.79 2.27
N THR A 109 -9.49 -27.68 2.32
CA THR A 109 -8.08 -27.70 2.76
C THR A 109 -7.87 -28.20 4.19
N ALA A 110 -8.86 -28.07 5.08
CA ALA A 110 -8.74 -28.55 6.45
C ALA A 110 -8.60 -30.07 6.54
N SER A 111 -9.30 -30.79 5.66
CA SER A 111 -9.24 -32.25 5.54
C SER A 111 -7.86 -32.77 5.07
N TYR A 112 -6.99 -31.89 4.56
CA TYR A 112 -5.63 -32.20 4.08
C TYR A 112 -4.53 -31.46 4.85
N GLY A 113 -4.79 -31.07 6.11
CA GLY A 113 -3.81 -30.44 7.00
C GLY A 113 -3.55 -28.94 6.72
N GLY A 114 -4.32 -28.34 5.83
CA GLY A 114 -4.33 -26.91 5.56
C GLY A 114 -5.26 -26.12 6.50
N PRO A 115 -5.48 -24.83 6.22
CA PRO A 115 -6.37 -24.01 7.01
C PRO A 115 -7.84 -24.45 6.89
N ARG A 116 -8.64 -24.17 7.93
CA ARG A 116 -10.12 -24.16 7.86
C ARG A 116 -10.61 -22.95 7.07
N LEU A 117 -11.89 -22.95 6.70
CA LEU A 117 -12.49 -21.87 5.90
C LEU A 117 -12.33 -20.51 6.61
N ILE A 118 -11.56 -19.62 5.98
CA ILE A 118 -11.10 -18.36 6.54
C ILE A 118 -11.37 -17.16 5.63
N PHE A 119 -11.51 -15.98 6.24
CA PHE A 119 -11.70 -14.70 5.55
C PHE A 119 -10.84 -13.57 6.14
N ASP A 120 -10.58 -12.54 5.33
CA ASP A 120 -9.69 -11.40 5.63
C ASP A 120 -8.28 -11.82 6.09
N HIS A 121 -7.82 -12.98 5.61
CA HIS A 121 -6.45 -13.48 5.71
C HIS A 121 -5.55 -12.83 4.64
N GLN A 122 -4.27 -13.22 4.61
CA GLN A 122 -3.36 -12.87 3.52
C GLN A 122 -2.70 -14.12 2.92
N MET A 123 -2.33 -14.01 1.65
CA MET A 123 -1.57 -15.01 0.90
C MET A 123 -0.37 -14.33 0.24
N CYS A 124 0.76 -15.02 0.15
CA CYS A 124 1.92 -14.61 -0.63
C CYS A 124 2.49 -15.82 -1.38
N MET A 125 3.09 -15.59 -2.55
CA MET A 125 3.71 -16.61 -3.37
C MET A 125 5.24 -16.48 -3.29
N ASP A 126 5.93 -17.61 -3.10
CA ASP A 126 7.36 -17.79 -3.37
C ASP A 126 7.51 -18.59 -4.67
N PRO A 127 7.70 -17.92 -5.83
CA PRO A 127 7.78 -18.57 -7.14
C PRO A 127 9.13 -19.26 -7.39
N VAL A 128 10.12 -19.08 -6.51
CA VAL A 128 11.40 -19.79 -6.58
C VAL A 128 11.25 -21.19 -5.97
N ASN A 129 10.65 -21.28 -4.78
CA ASN A 129 10.45 -22.55 -4.08
C ASN A 129 9.10 -23.22 -4.40
N SER A 130 8.24 -22.58 -5.20
CA SER A 130 6.87 -23.05 -5.49
C SER A 130 6.03 -23.25 -4.22
N VAL A 131 6.12 -22.30 -3.27
CA VAL A 131 5.40 -22.32 -1.99
C VAL A 131 4.44 -21.15 -1.90
N ILE A 132 3.21 -21.41 -1.45
CA ILE A 132 2.24 -20.39 -1.06
C ILE A 132 2.22 -20.29 0.46
N TYR A 133 2.41 -19.09 1.00
CA TYR A 133 2.29 -18.80 2.43
C TYR A 133 0.94 -18.15 2.74
N VAL A 134 0.24 -18.65 3.75
CA VAL A 134 -1.10 -18.20 4.14
C VAL A 134 -1.10 -17.84 5.62
N PHE A 135 -1.47 -16.60 5.98
CA PHE A 135 -1.50 -16.17 7.38
C PHE A 135 -2.85 -15.59 7.81
N GLY A 136 -3.30 -16.06 8.98
CA GLY A 136 -4.37 -15.45 9.76
C GLY A 136 -5.74 -15.51 9.10
N GLY A 137 -6.51 -14.42 9.23
CA GLY A 137 -7.94 -14.43 8.99
C GLY A 137 -8.74 -15.08 10.13
N ARG A 138 -10.05 -14.87 10.15
CA ARG A 138 -10.97 -15.51 11.11
C ARG A 138 -11.52 -16.80 10.53
N ILE A 139 -11.60 -17.84 11.36
CA ILE A 139 -12.21 -19.13 11.00
C ILE A 139 -13.75 -18.99 11.02
N LEU A 140 -14.43 -19.63 10.08
CA LEU A 140 -15.88 -19.79 10.07
C LEU A 140 -16.30 -21.12 10.72
N PHE A 141 -17.40 -21.08 11.48
CA PHE A 141 -18.03 -22.24 12.13
C PHE A 141 -19.53 -22.27 11.79
N SER A 142 -20.10 -23.47 11.61
CA SER A 142 -21.47 -23.68 11.13
C SER A 142 -22.51 -23.36 12.21
N GLY A 143 -22.12 -23.57 13.47
CA GLY A 143 -22.88 -23.25 14.67
C GLY A 143 -22.02 -23.35 15.94
N PRO A 144 -22.61 -23.11 17.12
CA PRO A 144 -21.89 -23.15 18.41
C PRO A 144 -21.46 -24.57 18.85
N SER A 145 -21.84 -25.62 18.11
CA SER A 145 -21.52 -27.03 18.36
C SER A 145 -20.45 -27.60 17.42
N ASP A 146 -19.86 -26.78 16.55
CA ASP A 146 -18.90 -27.18 15.51
C ASP A 146 -17.44 -27.24 16.02
N SER A 147 -17.26 -27.11 17.34
CA SER A 147 -15.99 -27.23 18.03
C SER A 147 -15.72 -28.69 18.40
N LEU A 148 -14.75 -29.31 17.71
CA LEU A 148 -14.21 -30.65 18.06
C LEU A 148 -13.46 -30.67 19.41
N THR A 149 -13.35 -29.51 20.06
CA THR A 149 -12.89 -29.29 21.43
C THR A 149 -14.07 -28.84 22.28
N ASP A 150 -14.15 -29.27 23.54
CA ASP A 150 -15.23 -28.90 24.48
C ASP A 150 -15.19 -27.40 24.91
N GLU A 151 -14.24 -26.63 24.38
CA GLU A 151 -14.24 -25.17 24.44
C GLU A 151 -15.23 -24.57 23.42
N ARG A 152 -16.25 -23.88 23.95
CA ARG A 152 -17.22 -23.11 23.17
C ARG A 152 -16.50 -22.19 22.17
N PRO A 153 -16.91 -22.12 20.90
CA PRO A 153 -16.28 -21.23 19.92
C PRO A 153 -16.45 -19.77 20.35
N THR A 154 -15.37 -19.17 20.82
CA THR A 154 -15.30 -17.74 21.11
C THR A 154 -15.38 -16.94 19.80
N GLU A 155 -15.86 -15.69 19.85
CA GLU A 155 -16.09 -14.86 18.64
C GLU A 155 -14.80 -14.37 17.94
N GLY A 156 -13.71 -15.11 18.07
CA GLY A 156 -12.37 -14.72 17.67
C GLY A 156 -11.35 -15.86 17.61
N SER A 157 -11.71 -17.04 17.06
CA SER A 157 -10.72 -18.00 16.56
C SER A 157 -10.13 -17.53 15.24
N PHE A 158 -8.80 -17.57 15.11
CA PHE A 158 -8.07 -17.20 13.89
C PHE A 158 -7.24 -18.38 13.37
N SER A 159 -6.81 -18.30 12.11
CA SER A 159 -5.89 -19.29 11.52
C SER A 159 -4.43 -19.04 11.92
N GLY A 160 -3.57 -20.05 11.78
CA GLY A 160 -2.12 -19.90 11.94
C GLY A 160 -1.42 -19.32 10.70
N LEU A 161 -0.11 -19.51 10.65
CA LEU A 161 0.73 -19.42 9.45
C LEU A 161 0.89 -20.83 8.85
N TYR A 162 0.38 -21.00 7.63
CA TYR A 162 0.53 -22.22 6.84
C TYR A 162 1.44 -21.97 5.63
N SER A 163 2.06 -23.04 5.17
CA SER A 163 2.66 -23.15 3.84
C SER A 163 1.93 -24.22 3.03
N TYR A 164 1.91 -24.06 1.71
CA TYR A 164 1.46 -25.05 0.74
C TYR A 164 2.52 -25.20 -0.34
N HIS A 165 3.12 -26.39 -0.45
CA HIS A 165 4.14 -26.69 -1.45
C HIS A 165 3.44 -27.26 -2.70
N ILE A 166 3.42 -26.46 -3.78
CA ILE A 166 2.66 -26.75 -5.01
C ILE A 166 3.07 -28.10 -5.64
N PRO A 167 4.37 -28.44 -5.81
CA PRO A 167 4.77 -29.67 -6.52
C PRO A 167 4.33 -30.98 -5.85
N THR A 168 4.04 -30.98 -4.55
CA THR A 168 3.60 -32.17 -3.81
C THR A 168 2.15 -32.12 -3.36
N ASN A 169 1.43 -31.02 -3.58
CA ASN A 169 0.07 -30.78 -3.08
C ASN A 169 -0.04 -30.99 -1.55
N THR A 170 0.95 -30.51 -0.79
CA THR A 170 1.02 -30.69 0.67
C THR A 170 0.94 -29.37 1.42
N TRP A 171 0.02 -29.29 2.37
CA TRP A 171 -0.01 -28.25 3.39
C TRP A 171 0.93 -28.56 4.55
N THR A 172 1.43 -27.52 5.21
CA THR A 172 2.18 -27.63 6.47
C THR A 172 1.92 -26.40 7.33
N LEU A 173 1.40 -26.62 8.55
CA LEU A 173 1.29 -25.60 9.59
C LEU A 173 2.71 -25.24 10.07
N LEU A 174 3.14 -24.00 9.81
CA LEU A 174 4.43 -23.49 10.28
C LEU A 174 4.33 -22.98 11.71
N ARG A 175 3.28 -22.19 12.01
CA ARG A 175 3.07 -21.57 13.33
C ARG A 175 1.57 -21.48 13.67
N PRO A 176 1.09 -22.00 14.81
CA PRO A 176 -0.30 -21.86 15.25
C PRO A 176 -0.63 -20.44 15.73
N ASP A 177 -1.92 -20.15 15.90
CA ASP A 177 -2.39 -18.89 16.51
C ASP A 177 -2.31 -18.97 18.05
N ILE A 178 -1.47 -18.11 18.65
CA ILE A 178 -1.25 -17.96 20.11
C ILE A 178 -1.11 -19.29 20.88
N GLU A 179 0.04 -19.95 20.74
CA GLU A 179 0.49 -20.91 21.74
C GLU A 179 1.25 -20.22 22.88
N ALA A 180 0.90 -20.57 24.11
CA ALA A 180 1.66 -20.22 25.30
C ALA A 180 2.89 -21.14 25.43
N THR A 181 3.92 -20.92 24.59
CA THR A 181 5.11 -21.78 24.61
C THR A 181 5.86 -21.66 25.93
N ALA A 182 6.10 -22.78 26.61
CA ALA A 182 6.91 -22.84 27.83
C ALA A 182 8.40 -22.46 27.60
N ASN A 183 8.79 -22.32 26.34
CA ASN A 183 10.16 -22.09 25.88
C ASN A 183 10.44 -20.62 25.46
N GLY A 184 9.49 -19.70 25.70
CA GLY A 184 9.70 -18.26 25.50
C GLY A 184 9.76 -17.78 24.05
N GLN A 185 9.38 -18.60 23.06
CA GLN A 185 9.26 -18.14 21.67
C GLN A 185 8.07 -17.18 21.53
N GLN A 186 8.26 -16.11 20.75
CA GLN A 186 7.26 -15.07 20.55
C GLN A 186 6.07 -15.59 19.72
N SER A 187 4.85 -15.49 20.27
CA SER A 187 3.63 -15.99 19.63
C SER A 187 3.19 -15.07 18.48
N LEU A 188 3.07 -15.62 17.27
CA LEU A 188 2.47 -14.94 16.12
C LEU A 188 0.95 -14.80 16.29
N LYS A 189 0.51 -13.63 16.79
CA LYS A 189 -0.91 -13.30 16.94
C LYS A 189 -1.57 -13.15 15.56
N ALA A 190 -2.45 -14.06 15.19
CA ALA A 190 -3.23 -13.96 13.97
C ALA A 190 -4.37 -12.94 14.08
N ARG A 191 -4.89 -12.53 12.91
CA ARG A 191 -5.59 -11.25 12.75
C ARG A 191 -6.29 -11.15 11.38
N ILE A 192 -7.29 -10.29 11.28
CA ILE A 192 -7.97 -9.95 9.99
C ILE A 192 -7.54 -8.59 9.46
N GLY A 193 -7.56 -8.41 8.14
CA GLY A 193 -7.38 -7.12 7.48
C GLY A 193 -5.99 -6.48 7.68
N HIS A 194 -5.02 -7.29 8.09
CA HIS A 194 -3.60 -6.94 8.18
C HIS A 194 -2.97 -6.88 6.78
N SER A 195 -1.73 -6.41 6.68
CA SER A 195 -0.89 -6.62 5.48
C SER A 195 0.13 -7.71 5.75
N MET A 196 0.40 -8.54 4.74
CA MET A 196 1.51 -9.51 4.69
C MET A 196 2.17 -9.37 3.32
N LEU A 197 3.51 -9.35 3.29
CA LEU A 197 4.31 -9.19 2.08
C LEU A 197 5.51 -10.14 2.14
N PHE A 198 5.74 -10.91 1.08
CA PHE A 198 6.94 -11.74 0.93
C PHE A 198 8.05 -10.94 0.23
N HIS A 199 9.26 -10.99 0.78
CA HIS A 199 10.44 -10.36 0.19
C HIS A 199 11.42 -11.44 -0.31
N PRO A 200 11.50 -11.72 -1.62
CA PRO A 200 12.26 -12.86 -2.15
C PRO A 200 13.75 -12.83 -1.80
N GLY A 201 14.39 -11.65 -1.85
CA GLY A 201 15.85 -11.53 -1.66
C GLY A 201 16.37 -11.83 -0.26
N ASN A 202 15.52 -11.77 0.77
CA ASN A 202 15.88 -12.09 2.16
C ASN A 202 14.97 -13.13 2.82
N ARG A 203 14.02 -13.68 2.03
CA ARG A 203 13.09 -14.74 2.41
C ARG A 203 12.28 -14.46 3.69
N LYS A 204 11.93 -13.19 3.93
CA LYS A 204 11.07 -12.81 5.06
C LYS A 204 9.62 -12.52 4.64
N LEU A 205 8.68 -12.84 5.52
CA LEU A 205 7.30 -12.36 5.51
C LEU A 205 7.18 -11.13 6.42
N TYR A 206 6.93 -9.96 5.85
CA TYR A 206 6.68 -8.72 6.58
C TYR A 206 5.18 -8.58 6.87
N ILE A 207 4.79 -8.54 8.15
CA ILE A 207 3.40 -8.58 8.61
C ILE A 207 3.13 -7.41 9.55
N PHE A 208 2.04 -6.65 9.31
CA PHE A 208 1.71 -5.50 10.14
C PHE A 208 0.24 -5.09 10.15
N GLY A 209 -0.12 -4.44 11.25
CA GLY A 209 -1.44 -3.88 11.51
C GLY A 209 -2.55 -4.94 11.60
N GLY A 210 -3.77 -4.55 11.25
CA GLY A 210 -4.96 -5.41 11.20
C GLY A 210 -5.87 -5.24 12.42
N GLN A 211 -6.75 -6.23 12.65
CA GLN A 211 -7.67 -6.24 13.78
C GLN A 211 -7.80 -7.66 14.38
N ARG A 212 -7.75 -7.78 15.71
CA ARG A 212 -8.08 -9.01 16.46
C ARG A 212 -9.20 -8.70 17.46
N GLY A 213 -10.33 -9.41 17.37
CA GLY A 213 -11.51 -9.09 18.17
C GLY A 213 -11.97 -7.64 17.97
N LYS A 214 -11.88 -6.83 19.03
CA LYS A 214 -12.15 -5.37 19.07
C LYS A 214 -10.88 -4.51 19.03
N GLU A 215 -9.70 -5.12 19.13
CA GLU A 215 -8.40 -4.46 19.12
C GLU A 215 -7.96 -4.18 17.68
N CYS A 216 -7.68 -2.93 17.35
CA CYS A 216 -6.93 -2.58 16.15
C CYS A 216 -5.44 -2.71 16.49
N LEU A 217 -4.73 -3.50 15.70
CA LEU A 217 -3.33 -3.80 15.92
C LEU A 217 -2.47 -2.82 15.12
N SER A 218 -1.35 -2.41 15.72
CA SER A 218 -0.39 -1.44 15.20
C SER A 218 1.06 -1.95 15.24
N ASP A 219 1.26 -3.20 15.63
CA ASP A 219 2.55 -3.89 15.56
C ASP A 219 2.97 -4.18 14.12
N PHE A 220 4.28 -4.24 13.92
CA PHE A 220 4.96 -4.59 12.67
C PHE A 220 6.11 -5.52 13.01
N PHE A 221 6.18 -6.66 12.35
CA PHE A 221 7.26 -7.62 12.51
C PHE A 221 7.59 -8.28 11.17
N SER A 222 8.72 -8.98 11.12
CA SER A 222 9.01 -9.93 10.05
C SER A 222 9.14 -11.35 10.62
N TYR A 223 8.75 -12.33 9.82
CA TYR A 223 8.96 -13.76 10.08
C TYR A 223 9.98 -14.27 9.06
N ASP A 224 11.04 -14.89 9.54
CA ASP A 224 12.07 -15.50 8.71
C ASP A 224 11.63 -16.90 8.27
N LEU A 225 11.60 -17.18 6.96
CA LEU A 225 11.10 -18.45 6.43
C LEU A 225 12.10 -19.61 6.57
N ASP A 226 13.39 -19.32 6.78
CA ASP A 226 14.45 -20.33 6.81
C ASP A 226 14.89 -20.64 8.24
N THR A 227 14.90 -19.64 9.15
CA THR A 227 15.15 -19.86 10.59
C THR A 227 13.88 -20.04 11.41
N GLY A 228 12.73 -19.55 10.93
CA GLY A 228 11.48 -19.52 11.68
C GLY A 228 11.43 -18.48 12.81
N GLU A 229 12.38 -17.54 12.87
CA GLU A 229 12.44 -16.49 13.88
C GLU A 229 11.48 -15.32 13.60
N VAL A 230 11.16 -14.56 14.65
CA VAL A 230 10.30 -13.36 14.59
C VAL A 230 11.11 -12.14 15.01
N GLU A 231 11.21 -11.15 14.12
CA GLU A 231 11.84 -9.86 14.38
C GLU A 231 10.76 -8.79 14.54
N ILE A 232 10.54 -8.30 15.76
CA ILE A 232 9.65 -7.15 16.01
C ILE A 232 10.32 -5.87 15.53
N ILE A 233 9.70 -5.20 14.56
CA ILE A 233 10.13 -3.92 13.99
C ILE A 233 9.45 -2.76 14.74
N LEU A 234 8.18 -2.92 15.11
CA LEU A 234 7.42 -1.97 15.91
C LEU A 234 6.44 -2.73 16.82
N ASP A 235 6.43 -2.40 18.11
CA ASP A 235 5.73 -3.17 19.16
C ASP A 235 4.22 -2.89 19.28
N GLY A 236 3.75 -1.81 18.63
CA GLY A 236 2.37 -1.34 18.64
C GLY A 236 1.97 -0.53 19.89
N PHE A 237 2.80 -0.45 20.93
CA PHE A 237 2.47 0.26 22.17
C PHE A 237 2.56 1.78 22.02
N LYS A 238 3.43 2.29 21.13
CA LYS A 238 3.48 3.70 20.73
C LYS A 238 2.37 4.03 19.73
N LYS A 239 1.16 4.36 20.22
CA LYS A 239 0.01 4.73 19.37
C LYS A 239 0.20 6.02 18.58
N ASP A 240 1.02 6.94 19.09
CA ASP A 240 1.26 8.27 18.53
C ASP A 240 2.74 8.49 18.20
N ASP A 241 3.37 7.59 17.44
CA ASP A 241 4.66 7.89 16.80
C ASP A 241 4.41 8.65 15.49
N PRO A 242 4.71 9.97 15.41
CA PRO A 242 4.48 10.76 14.20
C PRO A 242 5.40 10.36 13.04
N GLY A 243 6.41 9.53 13.29
CA GLY A 243 7.27 8.95 12.26
C GLY A 243 6.65 7.78 11.51
N ALA A 244 5.54 7.19 11.97
CA ALA A 244 4.95 5.97 11.43
C ALA A 244 3.50 6.14 10.92
N PRO A 245 3.02 5.31 9.98
CA PRO A 245 1.61 5.28 9.58
C PRO A 245 0.71 4.87 10.74
N CYS A 246 -0.50 5.44 10.80
CA CYS A 246 -1.58 4.86 11.58
C CYS A 246 -2.00 3.52 10.93
N LEU A 247 -1.52 2.43 11.53
CA LEU A 247 -1.84 1.06 11.14
C LEU A 247 -3.16 0.63 11.76
N GLY A 248 -4.06 0.07 10.95
CA GLY A 248 -5.39 -0.30 11.38
C GLY A 248 -5.98 -1.41 10.53
N SER A 249 -7.26 -1.29 10.16
CA SER A 249 -8.02 -2.32 9.44
C SER A 249 -8.40 -1.93 8.00
N THR A 250 -7.71 -0.95 7.39
CA THR A 250 -8.10 -0.41 6.07
C THR A 250 -6.97 -0.24 5.07
N GLN A 251 -5.71 -0.37 5.51
CA GLN A 251 -4.56 -0.21 4.63
C GLN A 251 -4.48 -1.32 3.58
N ARG A 252 -3.83 -0.96 2.47
CA ARG A 252 -3.20 -1.92 1.55
C ARG A 252 -1.72 -1.60 1.48
N ALA A 253 -0.94 -2.64 1.22
CA ALA A 253 0.49 -2.54 1.12
C ALA A 253 1.02 -3.44 0.00
N THR A 254 2.19 -3.06 -0.48
CA THR A 254 2.92 -3.64 -1.61
C THR A 254 4.42 -3.53 -1.31
N ILE A 255 5.25 -4.30 -2.01
CA ILE A 255 6.69 -4.36 -1.74
C ILE A 255 7.48 -4.18 -3.04
N ASP A 256 8.56 -3.41 -2.98
CA ASP A 256 9.61 -3.38 -3.99
C ASP A 256 10.84 -4.12 -3.44
N PRO A 257 11.16 -5.32 -3.95
CA PRO A 257 12.26 -6.13 -3.43
C PRO A 257 13.64 -5.72 -3.98
N GLU A 258 13.68 -4.84 -4.99
CA GLU A 258 14.93 -4.29 -5.53
C GLU A 258 15.34 -3.06 -4.72
N LEU A 259 14.38 -2.15 -4.49
CA LEU A 259 14.58 -0.97 -3.66
C LEU A 259 14.62 -1.28 -2.15
N ASN A 260 14.23 -2.50 -1.75
CA ASN A 260 14.08 -2.94 -0.36
C ASN A 260 13.10 -2.02 0.42
N GLU A 261 11.90 -1.85 -0.16
CA GLU A 261 10.88 -0.92 0.35
C GLU A 261 9.50 -1.55 0.46
N ILE A 262 8.79 -1.19 1.53
CA ILE A 262 7.36 -1.50 1.71
C ILE A 262 6.55 -0.22 1.55
N HIS A 263 5.64 -0.24 0.59
CA HIS A 263 4.71 0.84 0.27
C HIS A 263 3.37 0.60 0.96
N VAL A 264 2.79 1.62 1.61
CA VAL A 264 1.53 1.49 2.35
C VAL A 264 0.59 2.66 2.05
N LEU A 265 -0.58 2.35 1.51
CA LEU A 265 -1.73 3.25 1.43
C LEU A 265 -2.64 2.99 2.64
N SER A 266 -2.71 3.92 3.59
CA SER A 266 -3.67 3.88 4.71
C SER A 266 -4.85 4.81 4.44
N GLY A 267 -6.07 4.31 4.71
CA GLY A 267 -7.34 4.97 4.37
C GLY A 267 -8.19 5.45 5.56
N MET A 268 -7.87 5.06 6.80
CA MET A 268 -8.73 5.36 7.97
C MET A 268 -7.95 5.26 9.28
N SER A 269 -7.96 6.34 10.08
CA SER A 269 -7.71 6.22 11.52
C SER A 269 -9.02 5.93 12.25
N LYS A 270 -9.00 5.01 13.22
CA LYS A 270 -10.09 4.78 14.18
C LYS A 270 -9.77 5.43 15.54
N ASP A 271 -9.28 6.66 15.52
CA ASP A 271 -9.20 7.50 16.71
C ASP A 271 -10.62 7.71 17.27
N LYS A 272 -10.86 7.30 18.53
CA LYS A 272 -12.16 7.51 19.18
C LYS A 272 -12.41 8.97 19.55
N ASP A 273 -11.33 9.72 19.76
CA ASP A 273 -11.33 11.07 20.32
C ASP A 273 -11.18 12.17 19.26
N ARG A 274 -11.08 11.78 17.98
CA ARG A 274 -11.11 12.66 16.81
C ARG A 274 -12.29 12.27 15.92
N LYS A 275 -12.97 13.26 15.31
CA LYS A 275 -14.14 13.02 14.44
C LYS A 275 -13.81 11.98 13.36
N GLU A 276 -14.69 11.00 13.14
CA GLU A 276 -14.51 9.91 12.16
C GLU A 276 -14.01 10.45 10.80
N GLY A 277 -12.72 10.27 10.53
CA GLY A 277 -12.02 10.88 9.41
C GLY A 277 -11.38 9.82 8.52
N ILE A 278 -12.00 9.58 7.37
CA ILE A 278 -11.43 8.76 6.30
C ILE A 278 -10.33 9.61 5.64
N LYS A 279 -9.08 9.19 5.73
CA LYS A 279 -7.89 9.98 5.35
C LYS A 279 -7.03 9.19 4.39
N ASN A 280 -6.52 9.82 3.34
CA ASN A 280 -5.48 9.21 2.51
C ASN A 280 -4.10 9.52 3.11
N SER A 281 -3.26 8.49 3.25
CA SER A 281 -1.82 8.72 3.37
C SER A 281 -1.03 7.58 2.74
N PHE A 282 0.04 7.93 2.04
CA PHE A 282 0.96 7.00 1.42
C PHE A 282 2.31 7.08 2.12
N TRP A 283 2.81 5.92 2.54
CA TRP A 283 4.03 5.78 3.32
C TRP A 283 4.99 4.80 2.66
N VAL A 284 6.28 5.04 2.83
CA VAL A 284 7.37 4.14 2.43
C VAL A 284 8.12 3.75 3.70
N TYR A 285 8.21 2.44 3.98
CA TYR A 285 9.17 1.88 4.93
C TYR A 285 10.39 1.39 4.16
N TYR A 286 11.53 1.98 4.46
CA TYR A 286 12.83 1.59 3.94
C TYR A 286 13.37 0.47 4.82
N ILE A 287 13.51 -0.75 4.29
CA ILE A 287 13.78 -1.97 5.07
C ILE A 287 15.15 -1.90 5.74
N GLU A 288 16.20 -1.62 4.97
CA GLU A 288 17.59 -1.58 5.45
C GLU A 288 17.82 -0.46 6.48
N GLN A 289 17.25 0.73 6.23
CA GLN A 289 17.34 1.87 7.13
C GLN A 289 16.35 1.78 8.31
N LYS A 290 15.51 0.73 8.35
CA LYS A 290 14.43 0.48 9.32
C LYS A 290 13.57 1.71 9.63
N ARG A 291 13.25 2.50 8.59
CA ARG A 291 12.70 3.85 8.73
C ARG A 291 11.44 4.06 7.88
N TRP A 292 10.38 4.56 8.50
CA TRP A 292 9.19 5.05 7.83
C TRP A 292 9.37 6.47 7.26
N SER A 293 8.63 6.78 6.20
CA SER A 293 8.56 8.09 5.58
C SER A 293 7.17 8.31 5.01
N CYS A 294 6.45 9.32 5.46
CA CYS A 294 5.24 9.78 4.78
C CYS A 294 5.66 10.48 3.48
N VAL A 295 5.13 10.04 2.34
CA VAL A 295 5.40 10.65 1.01
C VAL A 295 4.17 11.37 0.45
N TYR A 296 2.97 11.03 0.94
CA TYR A 296 1.74 11.73 0.61
C TYR A 296 0.76 11.67 1.78
N LYS A 297 0.01 12.75 2.01
CA LYS A 297 -1.00 12.82 3.09
C LYS A 297 -2.09 13.82 2.71
N ASN A 298 -3.34 13.45 2.93
CA ASN A 298 -4.49 14.33 2.78
C ASN A 298 -5.53 14.05 3.87
N GLU A 299 -5.88 15.09 4.63
CA GLU A 299 -6.85 15.04 5.72
C GLU A 299 -8.20 15.68 5.38
N SER A 300 -8.39 16.10 4.11
CA SER A 300 -9.58 16.84 3.66
C SER A 300 -10.86 16.02 3.83
N CYS A 301 -11.79 16.51 4.66
CA CYS A 301 -13.12 15.92 4.84
C CYS A 301 -14.24 16.67 4.06
N ASP A 302 -13.88 17.71 3.30
CA ASP A 302 -14.82 18.55 2.55
C ASP A 302 -15.28 17.90 1.24
N GLN A 303 -16.60 17.85 1.02
CA GLN A 303 -17.19 17.35 -0.22
C GLN A 303 -16.92 18.25 -1.43
N VAL A 304 -16.70 19.55 -1.25
CA VAL A 304 -16.38 20.49 -2.34
C VAL A 304 -14.94 20.27 -2.82
N TYR A 305 -14.01 20.00 -1.91
CA TYR A 305 -12.66 19.51 -2.21
C TYR A 305 -12.70 18.22 -3.03
N TRP A 306 -13.37 17.17 -2.55
CA TRP A 306 -13.41 15.87 -3.26
C TRP A 306 -14.07 15.95 -4.64
N LYS A 307 -15.09 16.80 -4.83
CA LYS A 307 -15.68 17.08 -6.15
C LYS A 307 -14.72 17.78 -7.12
N LYS A 308 -13.72 18.52 -6.62
CA LYS A 308 -12.67 19.13 -7.45
C LYS A 308 -11.53 18.16 -7.74
N GLN A 309 -11.18 17.31 -6.78
CA GLN A 309 -10.05 16.37 -6.89
C GLN A 309 -10.40 14.99 -7.46
N GLN A 310 -11.66 14.75 -7.84
CA GLN A 310 -12.17 13.47 -8.39
C GLN A 310 -11.45 12.91 -9.63
N HIS A 311 -10.51 13.67 -10.22
CA HIS A 311 -9.68 13.27 -11.36
C HIS A 311 -8.16 13.35 -11.08
N TYR A 312 -7.76 13.74 -9.87
CA TYR A 312 -6.36 13.93 -9.46
C TYR A 312 -5.95 13.02 -8.30
N GLU A 313 -6.90 12.56 -7.47
CA GLU A 313 -6.62 11.55 -6.45
C GLU A 313 -7.84 10.67 -6.10
N PRO A 314 -7.64 9.39 -5.76
CA PRO A 314 -8.71 8.51 -5.31
C PRO A 314 -9.28 8.98 -3.97
N CYS A 315 -10.60 9.14 -3.86
CA CYS A 315 -11.22 9.48 -2.57
C CYS A 315 -10.94 8.41 -1.47
N PRO A 316 -10.87 8.78 -0.18
CA PRO A 316 -10.49 7.86 0.90
C PRO A 316 -11.48 6.70 1.07
N ARG A 317 -10.96 5.48 1.22
CA ARG A 317 -11.73 4.23 1.00
C ARG A 317 -11.20 3.01 1.74
N TYR A 318 -12.07 2.04 2.00
CA TYR A 318 -11.70 0.72 2.53
C TYR A 318 -12.22 -0.43 1.65
N ALA A 319 -11.71 -1.64 1.88
CA ALA A 319 -12.01 -2.84 1.07
C ALA A 319 -11.78 -2.66 -0.46
N HIS A 320 -10.87 -1.73 -0.81
CA HIS A 320 -10.27 -1.59 -2.12
C HIS A 320 -9.16 -2.64 -2.31
N GLN A 321 -8.55 -2.67 -3.48
CA GLN A 321 -7.26 -3.34 -3.69
C GLN A 321 -6.21 -2.37 -4.22
N LEU A 322 -4.95 -2.69 -3.94
CA LEU A 322 -3.75 -2.03 -4.42
C LEU A 322 -2.77 -3.14 -4.81
N VAL A 323 -2.22 -3.09 -6.02
CA VAL A 323 -1.19 -4.00 -6.51
C VAL A 323 -0.07 -3.22 -7.16
N TYR A 324 1.11 -3.82 -7.27
CA TYR A 324 2.34 -3.14 -7.68
C TYR A 324 3.05 -3.87 -8.81
N ASP A 325 3.25 -3.14 -9.90
CA ASP A 325 4.18 -3.46 -10.96
C ASP A 325 5.58 -3.04 -10.50
N HIS A 326 6.40 -4.01 -10.11
CA HIS A 326 7.77 -3.78 -9.64
C HIS A 326 8.76 -3.54 -10.78
N ILE A 327 8.40 -3.82 -12.04
CA ILE A 327 9.26 -3.58 -13.21
C ILE A 327 9.15 -2.11 -13.63
N ASN A 328 7.92 -1.64 -13.86
CA ASN A 328 7.68 -0.23 -14.21
C ASN A 328 7.54 0.72 -13.00
N LYS A 329 7.60 0.19 -11.77
CA LYS A 329 7.42 0.94 -10.51
C LYS A 329 6.06 1.65 -10.38
N LYS A 330 4.99 1.03 -10.90
CA LYS A 330 3.60 1.55 -10.96
C LYS A 330 2.69 0.86 -9.93
N HIS A 331 1.87 1.63 -9.22
CA HIS A 331 0.80 1.10 -8.38
C HIS A 331 -0.56 1.22 -9.08
N TYR A 332 -1.38 0.18 -8.96
CA TYR A 332 -2.74 0.16 -9.49
C TYR A 332 -3.75 -0.07 -8.37
N LEU A 333 -4.75 0.81 -8.28
CA LEU A 333 -5.82 0.77 -7.28
C LEU A 333 -7.19 0.66 -7.95
N PHE A 334 -8.08 -0.17 -7.38
CA PHE A 334 -9.44 -0.31 -7.88
C PHE A 334 -10.49 -0.31 -6.76
N GLY A 335 -11.61 0.37 -7.05
CA GLY A 335 -12.89 0.20 -6.37
C GLY A 335 -12.84 0.41 -4.86
N GLY A 336 -13.60 -0.41 -4.12
CA GLY A 336 -13.73 -0.33 -2.66
C GLY A 336 -15.00 0.38 -2.18
N ASN A 337 -14.96 0.94 -0.97
CA ASN A 337 -16.08 1.57 -0.29
C ASN A 337 -15.64 2.93 0.32
N PRO A 338 -16.27 4.07 -0.04
CA PRO A 338 -15.92 5.41 0.43
C PRO A 338 -16.54 5.77 1.80
N GLY A 339 -17.25 4.85 2.45
CA GLY A 339 -17.90 5.11 3.74
C GLY A 339 -19.36 5.53 3.65
N LYS A 340 -19.81 6.32 4.64
CA LYS A 340 -21.24 6.56 4.91
C LYS A 340 -21.84 7.63 3.97
N SER A 341 -22.55 7.20 2.94
CA SER A 341 -23.78 7.89 2.52
C SER A 341 -24.97 7.17 3.17
N ALA A 342 -25.89 7.90 3.80
CA ALA A 342 -26.83 7.30 4.76
C ALA A 342 -27.91 6.38 4.15
N MET A 343 -28.09 6.38 2.81
CA MET A 343 -29.14 5.60 2.13
C MET A 343 -28.63 4.66 1.04
N SER A 344 -27.32 4.62 0.78
CA SER A 344 -26.72 3.64 -0.14
C SER A 344 -25.61 2.88 0.58
N LYS A 345 -25.27 1.69 0.05
CA LYS A 345 -24.07 0.95 0.42
C LYS A 345 -23.03 1.15 -0.69
N PRO A 346 -22.44 2.35 -0.84
CA PRO A 346 -21.67 2.68 -2.03
C PRO A 346 -20.53 1.69 -2.24
N ARG A 347 -20.31 1.38 -3.50
CA ARG A 347 -19.13 0.69 -3.99
C ARG A 347 -18.58 1.48 -5.16
N LEU A 348 -17.27 1.41 -5.33
CA LEU A 348 -16.59 2.11 -6.40
C LEU A 348 -16.13 1.10 -7.48
N ASP A 349 -15.85 1.63 -8.65
CA ASP A 349 -15.24 0.97 -9.83
C ASP A 349 -14.38 1.97 -10.62
N ASP A 350 -13.94 3.03 -9.96
CA ASP A 350 -12.85 3.86 -10.42
C ASP A 350 -11.52 3.08 -10.33
N PHE A 351 -10.68 3.31 -11.34
CA PHE A 351 -9.38 2.67 -11.49
C PHE A 351 -8.31 3.75 -11.55
N TRP A 352 -7.27 3.60 -10.73
CA TRP A 352 -6.24 4.62 -10.51
C TRP A 352 -4.85 4.05 -10.70
N LEU A 353 -4.00 4.81 -11.40
CA LEU A 353 -2.56 4.60 -11.50
C LEU A 353 -1.87 5.60 -10.56
N LEU A 354 -0.84 5.13 -9.83
CA LEU A 354 0.06 5.98 -9.04
C LEU A 354 1.50 5.58 -9.35
N THR A 355 2.31 6.56 -9.80
CA THR A 355 3.74 6.33 -10.10
C THR A 355 4.63 7.01 -9.06
N LEU A 356 5.39 6.24 -8.27
CA LEU A 356 6.35 6.76 -7.30
C LEU A 356 7.69 7.10 -7.97
N ARG A 357 7.65 8.10 -8.85
CA ARG A 357 8.82 8.78 -9.40
C ARG A 357 9.63 9.43 -8.21
N ARG A 358 10.96 9.63 -8.31
CA ARG A 358 11.90 10.13 -7.25
C ARG A 358 12.93 11.13 -7.84
N PRO A 359 13.28 12.31 -7.30
CA PRO A 359 14.09 13.26 -8.07
C PRO A 359 15.54 12.75 -8.30
N THR A 360 16.10 12.94 -9.50
CA THR A 360 17.49 12.53 -9.80
C THR A 360 18.51 13.35 -9.00
N ASN A 361 19.73 12.84 -8.83
CA ASN A 361 20.83 13.60 -8.23
C ASN A 361 21.10 14.93 -8.97
N GLU A 362 20.93 14.96 -10.28
CA GLU A 362 21.10 16.16 -11.11
C GLU A 362 19.96 17.16 -10.91
N GLN A 363 18.70 16.69 -10.81
CA GLN A 363 17.54 17.53 -10.48
C GLN A 363 17.63 18.08 -9.05
N LEU A 364 18.07 17.26 -8.08
CA LEU A 364 18.33 17.68 -6.71
C LEU A 364 19.43 18.74 -6.66
N LEU A 365 20.56 18.50 -7.33
CA LEU A 365 21.65 19.49 -7.42
C LEU A 365 21.19 20.78 -8.10
N ARG A 366 20.45 20.70 -9.21
CA ARG A 366 19.84 21.86 -9.89
C ARG A 366 18.96 22.63 -8.93
N ARG A 367 18.04 21.98 -8.20
CA ARG A 367 17.10 22.66 -7.29
C ARG A 367 17.81 23.23 -6.06
N CYS A 368 18.85 22.58 -5.54
CA CYS A 368 19.72 23.14 -4.51
C CYS A 368 20.46 24.40 -5.00
N LEU A 369 21.02 24.36 -6.21
CA LEU A 369 21.68 25.52 -6.83
C LEU A 369 20.67 26.65 -7.13
N TYR A 370 19.46 26.34 -7.59
CA TYR A 370 18.36 27.30 -7.74
C TYR A 370 18.02 27.97 -6.41
N LEU A 371 17.89 27.22 -5.31
CA LEU A 371 17.61 27.81 -4.00
C LEU A 371 18.75 28.71 -3.50
N LEU A 372 20.01 28.28 -3.66
CA LEU A 372 21.18 29.10 -3.29
C LEU A 372 21.29 30.38 -4.15
N ARG A 373 21.12 30.26 -5.47
CA ARG A 373 21.12 31.39 -6.40
C ARG A 373 19.92 32.32 -6.15
N LYS A 374 18.74 31.80 -5.80
CA LYS A 374 17.54 32.57 -5.41
C LYS A 374 17.78 33.42 -4.16
N THR A 375 18.37 32.85 -3.11
CA THR A 375 18.73 33.61 -1.89
C THR A 375 19.75 34.71 -2.20
N LYS A 376 20.86 34.38 -2.89
CA LYS A 376 21.86 35.36 -3.31
C LYS A 376 21.27 36.47 -4.18
N PHE A 377 20.37 36.15 -5.10
CA PHE A 377 19.68 37.14 -5.92
C PHE A 377 18.86 38.12 -5.06
N LEU A 378 18.14 37.65 -4.04
CA LEU A 378 17.33 38.52 -3.17
C LEU A 378 18.20 39.46 -2.31
N GLU A 379 19.34 38.97 -1.82
CA GLU A 379 20.35 39.77 -1.10
C GLU A 379 20.99 40.83 -2.02
N MET A 380 21.33 40.45 -3.26
CA MET A 380 21.84 41.37 -4.28
C MET A 380 20.79 42.40 -4.71
N ALA A 381 19.52 42.02 -4.87
CA ALA A 381 18.45 42.92 -5.30
C ALA A 381 18.20 44.07 -4.31
N ALA A 382 18.46 43.85 -3.02
CA ALA A 382 18.37 44.88 -1.99
C ALA A 382 19.61 45.81 -1.90
N SER A 383 20.71 45.49 -2.59
CA SER A 383 22.02 46.15 -2.41
C SER A 383 22.67 46.67 -3.69
N SER A 384 22.62 45.91 -4.80
CA SER A 384 22.93 46.36 -6.15
C SER A 384 21.90 45.78 -7.15
N PRO A 385 20.77 46.47 -7.40
CA PRO A 385 19.75 46.01 -8.34
C PRO A 385 20.28 45.78 -9.75
N LEU A 386 21.29 46.55 -10.20
CA LEU A 386 21.86 46.41 -11.53
C LEU A 386 22.67 45.12 -11.69
N ASP A 387 23.38 44.70 -10.65
CA ASP A 387 24.13 43.42 -10.67
C ASP A 387 23.22 42.23 -10.36
N ALA A 388 22.17 42.43 -9.56
CA ALA A 388 21.12 41.44 -9.36
C ALA A 388 20.38 41.13 -10.68
N LEU A 389 20.11 42.13 -11.52
CA LEU A 389 19.54 41.92 -12.86
C LEU A 389 20.47 41.09 -13.75
N LYS A 390 21.77 41.43 -13.81
CA LYS A 390 22.76 40.62 -14.56
C LYS A 390 22.79 39.18 -14.06
N PHE A 391 22.87 39.00 -12.73
CA PHE A 391 22.89 37.68 -12.10
C PHE A 391 21.61 36.87 -12.37
N LEU A 392 20.45 37.52 -12.43
CA LEU A 392 19.20 36.88 -12.82
C LEU A 392 19.23 36.43 -14.29
N GLN A 393 19.79 37.25 -15.19
CA GLN A 393 19.90 36.97 -16.63
C GLN A 393 20.97 35.93 -16.99
N THR A 394 22.03 35.75 -16.17
CA THR A 394 23.15 34.84 -16.49
C THR A 394 23.19 33.60 -15.61
N GLU A 395 23.27 33.75 -14.29
CA GLU A 395 23.48 32.65 -13.34
C GLU A 395 22.16 32.01 -12.91
N MET A 396 21.12 32.81 -12.65
CA MET A 396 19.85 32.27 -12.15
C MET A 396 19.15 31.42 -13.20
N THR A 397 19.09 31.88 -14.46
CA THR A 397 18.44 31.17 -15.57
C THR A 397 19.03 29.77 -15.81
N GLN A 398 20.35 29.57 -15.67
CA GLN A 398 21.02 28.27 -15.87
C GLN A 398 20.51 27.13 -14.97
N VAL A 399 19.88 27.45 -13.85
CA VAL A 399 19.39 26.47 -12.86
C VAL A 399 17.86 26.44 -12.77
N VAL A 400 17.16 27.23 -13.59
CA VAL A 400 15.70 27.17 -13.76
C VAL A 400 15.37 26.04 -14.74
N ASP A 401 14.35 25.25 -14.42
CA ASP A 401 13.74 24.35 -15.38
C ASP A 401 12.66 25.09 -16.16
N HIS A 402 13.06 25.69 -17.28
CA HIS A 402 12.18 26.43 -18.18
C HIS A 402 11.10 25.55 -18.86
N SER A 403 11.13 24.21 -18.70
CA SER A 403 10.03 23.34 -19.13
C SER A 403 8.90 23.26 -18.09
N ASN A 404 9.22 23.56 -16.82
CA ASN A 404 8.27 23.57 -15.71
C ASN A 404 7.61 24.96 -15.57
N GLN A 405 6.38 25.08 -16.06
CA GLN A 405 5.61 26.34 -16.04
C GLN A 405 5.49 26.99 -14.65
N GLN A 406 5.48 26.20 -13.57
CA GLN A 406 5.41 26.73 -12.20
C GLN A 406 6.77 27.31 -11.74
N GLU A 407 7.88 26.64 -12.09
CA GLU A 407 9.23 27.12 -11.76
C GLU A 407 9.64 28.32 -12.63
N GLU A 408 9.20 28.34 -13.89
CA GLU A 408 9.31 29.50 -14.79
C GLU A 408 8.49 30.70 -14.27
N SER A 409 7.25 30.50 -13.83
CA SER A 409 6.45 31.56 -13.22
C SER A 409 7.07 32.09 -11.92
N GLU A 410 7.63 31.21 -11.06
CA GLU A 410 8.44 31.64 -9.91
C GLU A 410 9.66 32.48 -10.33
N PHE A 411 10.36 32.08 -11.39
CA PHE A 411 11.55 32.79 -11.89
C PHE A 411 11.21 34.17 -12.45
N GLN A 412 10.17 34.29 -13.29
CA GLN A 412 9.69 35.56 -13.80
C GLN A 412 9.31 36.53 -12.67
N GLN A 413 8.63 36.03 -11.62
CA GLN A 413 8.25 36.82 -10.45
C GLN A 413 9.44 37.32 -9.60
N LEU A 414 10.64 36.75 -9.75
CA LEU A 414 11.84 37.27 -9.06
C LEU A 414 12.19 38.69 -9.51
N THR A 415 11.94 39.03 -10.78
CA THR A 415 12.24 40.36 -11.36
C THR A 415 11.58 41.51 -10.58
N CYS A 416 10.38 41.29 -10.01
CA CYS A 416 9.66 42.25 -9.18
C CYS A 416 10.44 42.71 -7.93
N ASN A 417 11.46 41.97 -7.49
CA ASN A 417 12.28 42.36 -6.34
C ASN A 417 13.31 43.44 -6.66
N LEU A 418 13.67 43.62 -7.94
CA LEU A 418 14.62 44.66 -8.40
C LEU A 418 14.12 46.09 -8.21
N PHE A 419 12.81 46.26 -8.03
CA PHE A 419 12.12 47.55 -7.95
C PHE A 419 11.58 47.88 -6.54
N LYS A 420 11.96 47.09 -5.52
CA LYS A 420 11.53 47.32 -4.13
C LYS A 420 12.36 48.43 -3.47
N ALA A 421 11.68 49.46 -2.98
CA ALA A 421 12.33 50.58 -2.29
C ALA A 421 12.93 50.16 -0.93
N PRO A 422 14.12 50.68 -0.54
CA PRO A 422 14.68 50.45 0.79
C PRO A 422 13.71 50.87 1.90
N GLY A 423 13.47 50.00 2.88
CA GLY A 423 12.52 50.24 3.97
C GLY A 423 11.07 49.84 3.69
N SER A 424 10.75 49.31 2.50
CA SER A 424 9.44 48.72 2.24
C SER A 424 9.26 47.40 3.01
N VAL A 425 8.49 47.44 4.10
CA VAL A 425 8.02 46.21 4.78
C VAL A 425 7.05 45.50 3.84
N VAL A 426 7.45 44.33 3.34
CA VAL A 426 6.59 43.55 2.43
C VAL A 426 5.36 43.07 3.20
N PRO A 427 4.12 43.36 2.75
CA PRO A 427 2.92 42.79 3.34
C PRO A 427 3.00 41.26 3.33
N ALA A 428 2.70 40.61 4.45
CA ALA A 428 2.91 39.16 4.59
C ALA A 428 2.21 38.34 3.49
N HIS A 429 1.08 38.80 2.96
CA HIS A 429 0.37 38.16 1.85
C HIS A 429 1.13 38.16 0.50
N LEU A 430 2.20 38.94 0.35
CA LEU A 430 3.11 38.94 -0.81
C LEU A 430 4.44 38.21 -0.54
N LEU A 431 4.73 37.85 0.72
CA LEU A 431 5.75 36.83 1.06
C LEU A 431 5.13 35.43 1.05
N ASN A 432 3.82 35.34 1.31
CA ASN A 432 3.03 34.13 1.14
C ASN A 432 2.82 33.78 -0.34
N VAL A 433 3.87 33.22 -0.94
CA VAL A 433 3.67 31.94 -1.66
C VAL A 433 2.85 31.05 -0.73
N ARG A 434 1.83 30.35 -1.24
CA ARG A 434 1.13 29.35 -0.44
C ARG A 434 2.09 28.21 -0.10
N ALA A 435 2.79 28.34 1.01
CA ALA A 435 3.16 27.19 1.81
C ALA A 435 1.85 26.47 2.14
N SER A 436 1.68 25.26 1.60
CA SER A 436 0.80 24.29 2.26
C SER A 436 1.36 24.08 3.67
N GLU A 437 0.53 24.31 4.68
CA GLU A 437 0.94 24.23 6.09
C GLU A 437 1.41 22.80 6.47
N ASP A 438 1.11 21.82 5.62
CA ASP A 438 1.58 20.43 5.64
C ASP A 438 3.08 20.20 5.31
N ASN A 439 3.87 21.23 4.97
CA ASN A 439 5.31 21.04 4.67
C ASN A 439 6.26 21.46 5.82
N PRO A 440 6.66 20.54 6.73
CA PRO A 440 7.47 20.84 7.91
C PRO A 440 8.94 21.18 7.63
N ALA A 441 9.37 21.24 6.37
CA ALA A 441 10.74 21.58 5.98
C ALA A 441 11.10 23.06 6.21
N PHE A 442 10.11 23.98 6.21
CA PHE A 442 10.35 25.42 6.18
C PHE A 442 10.44 26.13 7.54
N CYS A 443 10.23 25.41 8.65
CA CYS A 443 10.35 26.01 9.99
C CYS A 443 11.79 25.91 10.51
N ASN A 444 12.40 27.08 10.71
CA ASN A 444 13.78 27.36 11.19
C ASN A 444 14.91 27.07 10.17
N GLN A 445 15.61 28.13 9.76
CA GLN A 445 16.75 28.11 8.83
C GLN A 445 17.89 27.16 9.25
N ASP A 446 18.01 26.93 10.55
CA ASP A 446 18.95 26.01 11.21
C ASP A 446 18.81 24.54 10.75
N ARG A 447 17.62 24.12 10.27
CA ARG A 447 17.37 22.72 9.87
C ARG A 447 18.05 22.33 8.57
N ALA A 448 18.17 23.25 7.59
CA ALA A 448 18.79 22.94 6.31
C ALA A 448 20.25 22.49 6.49
N PHE A 449 21.00 23.19 7.34
CA PHE A 449 22.41 22.87 7.65
C PHE A 449 22.56 21.48 8.31
N ARG A 450 21.64 21.12 9.22
CA ARG A 450 21.61 19.79 9.85
C ARG A 450 21.27 18.69 8.84
N TYR A 451 20.37 18.95 7.89
CA TYR A 451 20.04 18.02 6.80
C TYR A 451 21.26 17.75 5.91
N PHE A 452 22.02 18.79 5.54
CA PHE A 452 23.28 18.64 4.82
C PHE A 452 24.33 17.83 5.62
N SER A 453 24.46 18.06 6.94
CA SER A 453 25.42 17.30 7.75
C SER A 453 25.09 15.80 7.85
N GLN A 454 23.81 15.41 7.79
CA GLN A 454 23.41 14.00 7.82
C GLN A 454 23.67 13.28 6.49
N PHE A 455 23.59 13.97 5.35
CA PHE A 455 23.85 13.38 4.03
C PHE A 455 25.33 13.32 3.64
N LEU A 456 26.19 14.19 4.19
CA LEU A 456 27.60 14.30 3.78
C LEU A 456 28.58 13.48 4.64
N SER A 457 28.08 12.65 5.57
CA SER A 457 28.89 12.03 6.64
C SER A 457 29.34 10.57 6.37
N ARG A 458 29.92 10.28 5.19
CA ARG A 458 31.02 9.30 4.96
C ARG A 458 31.32 9.11 3.45
N PRO A 459 32.59 9.03 3.03
CA PRO A 459 32.97 8.56 1.70
C PRO A 459 33.16 7.03 1.69
N HIS A 460 32.75 6.38 0.60
CA HIS A 460 33.45 5.21 0.05
C HIS A 460 33.06 4.95 -1.40
N ASP A 461 34.03 4.57 -2.22
CA ASP A 461 33.83 4.32 -3.66
C ASP A 461 33.10 3.00 -3.94
N SER A 462 32.11 3.04 -4.82
CA SER A 462 32.22 2.46 -6.17
C SER A 462 30.91 2.63 -6.96
N ALA A 463 31.02 2.72 -8.28
CA ALA A 463 29.88 3.07 -9.13
C ALA A 463 29.14 1.85 -9.70
N LYS A 464 27.81 1.95 -9.74
CA LYS A 464 26.97 1.51 -10.87
C LYS A 464 25.68 2.35 -10.91
N LYS A 465 25.03 2.38 -12.07
CA LYS A 465 23.95 3.33 -12.40
C LYS A 465 22.57 2.68 -12.26
N GLU A 466 21.65 3.33 -11.56
CA GLU A 466 20.19 3.16 -11.73
C GLU A 466 19.45 4.50 -11.59
N PRO A 467 18.25 4.67 -12.20
CA PRO A 467 17.58 5.98 -12.32
C PRO A 467 16.40 6.20 -11.35
N PRO A 468 16.25 7.43 -10.80
CA PRO A 468 15.02 7.88 -10.12
C PRO A 468 14.23 8.98 -10.93
N GLY A 469 12.88 9.04 -10.79
CA GLY A 469 11.91 10.06 -11.34
C GLY A 469 12.09 11.62 -11.19
N LEU A 470 11.28 12.52 -10.54
CA LEU A 470 10.00 12.56 -9.73
C LEU A 470 8.89 13.43 -10.38
N PHE A 471 7.65 12.94 -10.51
CA PHE A 471 6.35 13.68 -10.53
C PHE A 471 5.14 12.74 -10.23
N ILE A 472 4.07 13.25 -9.62
CA ILE A 472 2.72 12.62 -9.63
C ILE A 472 1.93 13.21 -10.81
N VAL A 473 1.19 12.36 -11.53
CA VAL A 473 0.20 12.69 -12.58
C VAL A 473 -0.95 11.72 -12.41
#